data_AF-A0A6B1CN59-F1
#
_entry.id   AF-A0A6B1CN59-F1
#
_cell.length_a   1.000
_cell.length_b   1.000
_cell.length_c   1.000
_cell.angle_alpha   90.00
_cell.angle_beta   90.00
_cell.angle_gamma   90.00
#
_symmetry.space_group_name_H-M   'P 1'
#
loop_
_entity.id
_entity.type
_entity.pdbx_description
1 polymer ?
#
loop_
_entity_poly.entity_id
_entity_poly.type
_entity_poly.pdbx_seq_one_letter_code
_entity_poly.pdbx_strand_id
1 'polypeptide(L)'
;MKKITTADFRDYRRDRFIDAHTTPAARLAPTYMITNEMGVDGDICEELSPALCAKVEFDIPSAKTKGAELLFYVNADKSTADKPMRLQVNGHVLTHRQNRERMLTGGWDRKKIAAKYLKEGTNEFVFSHSGVLHIDPFPGGLADTPSSHSSRSFDGGKTWHQGTMGEARAIEGEYLVRLRVKGHPPQGTLCSPVIDLADEDGRGRIAPRMGIRRLHLKARMRQPQGTQIHFELRAGSTPSFDPRTWTAWERGTALQWPGRFVQWRAILETDEANKTPTLQAVTLEADIEEDAKSLAPFKRAEFDQPELIHSSYPFAYMGLHPHQERLRKQYRLDEVIAAGKTELEQLALLRDWVHSQWLGWQSDKYPHCPSWNPLEVLDTTKGDWGFGMCTHYGAVFAGCASSLGWVARSIVVDHHCLAEVWCEELQKWILEDAGPAREFDATYEIDGVPINALELHEAAADERREKIMANKLPQKVVEPMSNYIDVFCRFGIPLRNTHLIFAEPAELRHGAGQYHWDGYLWWSDDVDPRYAEYSLQTSRIGDFYWSVNQTRLYLQVAEKARTLQVDLEHTAPNFSHFLVRQDGGPWREEREARFEWTLAAGENLLEARAVNVFGKQGRIAKACVEAS
;
A
#
# COMPACT_ATOMS: atom_id res chain seq x y z
N MET A 1 10.96 13.99 34.84
CA MET A 1 10.96 14.30 33.40
C MET A 1 11.53 13.11 32.65
N LYS A 2 10.74 12.55 31.75
CA LYS A 2 10.99 11.33 30.98
C LYS A 2 11.42 11.68 29.55
N LYS A 3 12.32 10.91 28.92
CA LYS A 3 12.86 11.23 27.58
C LYS A 3 12.81 10.05 26.63
N ILE A 4 12.15 10.21 25.49
CA ILE A 4 12.11 9.21 24.41
C ILE A 4 12.77 9.84 23.18
N THR A 5 13.86 9.25 22.68
CA THR A 5 14.60 9.78 21.54
C THR A 5 14.64 8.79 20.39
N THR A 6 14.22 9.25 19.22
CA THR A 6 14.30 8.50 17.95
C THR A 6 15.27 9.18 17.01
N ALA A 7 16.16 8.40 16.38
CA ALA A 7 17.08 8.86 15.34
C ALA A 7 17.05 7.98 14.07
N ASP A 8 16.13 7.02 14.00
CA ASP A 8 15.86 6.19 12.84
C ASP A 8 14.37 6.25 12.50
N PHE A 9 14.05 6.69 11.29
CA PHE A 9 12.68 6.90 10.83
C PHE A 9 12.28 5.90 9.73
N ARG A 10 13.07 4.85 9.47
CA ARG A 10 12.81 3.88 8.40
C ARG A 10 11.45 3.21 8.51
N ASP A 11 10.99 2.96 9.73
CA ASP A 11 9.71 2.28 9.98
C ASP A 11 8.54 3.24 10.23
N TYR A 12 8.80 4.56 10.22
CA TYR A 12 7.77 5.57 10.44
C TYR A 12 6.89 5.70 9.20
N ARG A 13 5.60 5.95 9.43
CA ARG A 13 4.65 6.17 8.34
C ARG A 13 5.00 7.44 7.60
N ARG A 14 4.84 7.44 6.29
CA ARG A 14 5.22 8.57 5.44
C ARG A 14 4.43 8.58 4.15
N ASP A 15 4.21 9.77 3.60
CA ASP A 15 3.80 9.87 2.20
C ASP A 15 4.98 9.55 1.26
N ARG A 16 4.67 9.37 -0.02
CA ARG A 16 5.65 9.11 -1.09
C ARG A 16 6.70 10.20 -1.29
N PHE A 17 6.57 11.35 -0.62
CA PHE A 17 7.46 12.50 -0.79
C PHE A 17 8.55 12.57 0.28
N ILE A 18 8.62 11.59 1.19
CA ILE A 18 9.68 11.47 2.18
C ILE A 18 10.62 10.30 1.86
N ASP A 19 11.92 10.59 1.82
CA ASP A 19 12.98 9.61 1.90
C ASP A 19 13.45 9.48 3.35
N ALA A 20 13.16 8.32 3.93
CA ALA A 20 13.70 7.86 5.20
C ALA A 20 14.32 6.47 5.06
N HIS A 21 14.55 5.99 3.82
CA HIS A 21 15.04 4.65 3.53
C HIS A 21 16.57 4.67 3.32
N THR A 22 17.06 5.64 2.54
CA THR A 22 18.48 5.72 2.19
C THR A 22 19.39 6.12 3.36
N THR A 23 18.81 6.77 4.36
CA THR A 23 19.48 7.12 5.62
C THR A 23 18.50 6.99 6.78
N PRO A 24 18.96 6.78 8.03
CA PRO A 24 18.08 6.81 9.20
C PRO A 24 17.35 8.15 9.41
N ALA A 25 17.86 9.24 8.83
CA ALA A 25 17.25 10.57 8.86
C ALA A 25 16.16 10.72 7.77
N ALA A 26 15.16 11.56 8.03
CA ALA A 26 14.10 11.85 7.08
C ALA A 26 14.38 13.15 6.30
N ARG A 27 14.14 13.12 5.00
CA ARG A 27 14.27 14.26 4.07
C ARG A 27 13.21 14.14 2.96
N LEU A 28 13.08 15.17 2.13
CA LEU A 28 12.23 15.09 0.95
C LEU A 28 12.84 14.11 -0.08
N ALA A 29 11.99 13.33 -0.73
CA ALA A 29 12.38 12.39 -1.79
C ALA A 29 13.20 13.11 -2.88
N PRO A 30 14.17 12.46 -3.53
CA PRO A 30 15.03 13.11 -4.53
C PRO A 30 14.35 13.32 -5.89
N THR A 31 13.14 12.78 -6.06
CA THR A 31 12.33 12.86 -7.27
C THR A 31 10.85 12.75 -6.92
N TYR A 32 9.97 13.24 -7.79
CA TYR A 32 8.53 13.08 -7.69
C TYR A 32 7.90 13.01 -9.08
N MET A 33 6.70 12.42 -9.16
CA MET A 33 5.92 12.31 -10.39
C MET A 33 4.86 13.41 -10.48
N ILE A 34 4.68 13.95 -11.69
CA ILE A 34 3.55 14.78 -12.09
C ILE A 34 2.81 14.04 -13.20
N THR A 35 1.50 13.88 -13.06
CA THR A 35 0.61 13.24 -14.05
C THR A 35 -0.74 13.95 -14.06
N ASN A 36 -1.38 13.98 -15.22
CA ASN A 36 -2.73 14.54 -15.41
C ASN A 36 -3.77 13.43 -15.67
N GLU A 37 -3.31 12.19 -15.84
CA GLU A 37 -4.11 10.98 -16.09
C GLU A 37 -3.86 9.94 -14.99
N MET A 38 -4.76 8.97 -14.90
CA MET A 38 -4.60 7.81 -14.02
C MET A 38 -4.35 6.52 -14.80
N GLY A 39 -4.54 6.49 -16.11
CA GLY A 39 -4.27 5.33 -16.94
C GLY A 39 -5.39 4.32 -16.80
N VAL A 40 -6.64 4.79 -16.86
CA VAL A 40 -7.83 3.92 -16.79
C VAL A 40 -8.03 3.18 -18.11
N ASP A 41 -7.79 3.85 -19.24
CA ASP A 41 -7.81 3.27 -20.59
C ASP A 41 -6.48 3.57 -21.29
N GLY A 42 -5.95 2.58 -22.00
CA GLY A 42 -4.74 2.67 -22.80
C GLY A 42 -4.93 2.17 -24.23
N ASP A 43 -6.15 1.91 -24.68
CA ASP A 43 -6.43 1.33 -26.00
C ASP A 43 -6.68 2.38 -27.08
N ILE A 44 -7.07 3.59 -26.68
CA ILE A 44 -7.33 4.70 -27.61
C ILE A 44 -6.00 5.32 -28.01
N CYS A 45 -5.60 5.14 -29.27
CA CYS A 45 -4.34 5.64 -29.80
C CYS A 45 -4.52 6.77 -30.82
N GLU A 46 -3.54 7.65 -30.92
CA GLU A 46 -3.43 8.70 -31.92
C GLU A 46 -2.08 8.70 -32.63
N GLU A 47 -2.11 8.63 -33.95
CA GLU A 47 -0.92 8.76 -34.78
C GLU A 47 -0.51 10.23 -34.97
N LEU A 48 0.78 10.50 -34.78
CA LEU A 48 1.39 11.81 -34.96
C LEU A 48 1.88 11.99 -36.40
N SER A 49 1.81 13.22 -36.90
CA SER A 49 2.35 13.60 -38.20
C SER A 49 2.93 15.02 -38.17
N PRO A 50 3.51 15.55 -39.27
CA PRO A 50 3.91 16.95 -39.31
C PRO A 50 2.74 17.93 -39.15
N ALA A 51 1.51 17.52 -39.47
CA ALA A 51 0.30 18.34 -39.31
C ALA A 51 -0.45 18.03 -38.00
N LEU A 52 -0.43 16.76 -37.58
CA LEU A 52 -1.09 16.27 -36.36
C LEU A 52 -0.09 16.27 -35.20
N CYS A 53 -0.23 17.25 -34.30
CA CYS A 53 0.64 17.38 -33.13
C CYS A 53 -0.18 17.23 -31.84
N ALA A 54 0.46 16.70 -30.81
CA ALA A 54 -0.06 16.62 -29.45
C ALA A 54 0.72 17.57 -28.55
N LYS A 55 0.05 18.24 -27.60
CA LYS A 55 0.67 19.05 -26.55
C LYS A 55 0.16 18.58 -25.20
N VAL A 56 1.09 18.38 -24.27
CA VAL A 56 0.83 18.08 -22.86
C VAL A 56 1.49 19.17 -22.00
N GLU A 57 0.78 19.63 -20.97
CA GLU A 57 1.23 20.67 -20.07
C GLU A 57 1.40 20.14 -18.64
N PHE A 58 2.53 20.48 -18.00
CA PHE A 58 2.80 20.14 -16.60
C PHE A 58 3.25 21.38 -15.82
N ASP A 59 2.68 21.60 -14.64
CA ASP A 59 3.12 22.65 -13.73
C ASP A 59 4.27 22.17 -12.83
N ILE A 60 5.45 22.74 -13.01
CA ILE A 60 6.64 22.43 -12.21
C ILE A 60 6.80 23.49 -11.12
N PRO A 61 6.72 23.13 -9.82
CA PRO A 61 6.77 24.08 -8.71
C PRO A 61 8.06 24.91 -8.62
N SER A 62 9.18 24.43 -9.16
CA SER A 62 10.47 25.11 -9.07
C SER A 62 11.34 24.78 -10.27
N ALA A 63 11.93 25.79 -10.93
CA ALA A 63 12.86 25.57 -12.05
C ALA A 63 14.20 24.96 -11.63
N LYS A 64 14.53 25.00 -10.33
CA LYS A 64 15.82 24.55 -9.78
C LYS A 64 15.87 23.02 -9.62
N THR A 65 15.63 22.31 -10.71
CA THR A 65 15.67 20.84 -10.78
C THR A 65 17.01 20.36 -11.36
N LYS A 66 17.30 19.06 -11.24
CA LYS A 66 18.41 18.40 -11.94
C LYS A 66 18.01 17.95 -13.36
N GLY A 67 16.78 18.23 -13.78
CA GLY A 67 16.16 17.73 -15.01
C GLY A 67 14.90 16.94 -14.71
N ALA A 68 14.40 16.23 -15.73
CA ALA A 68 13.25 15.36 -15.59
C ALA A 68 13.37 14.17 -16.55
N GLU A 69 12.53 13.16 -16.33
CA GLU A 69 12.28 12.07 -17.27
C GLU A 69 10.83 12.15 -17.73
N LEU A 70 10.63 12.39 -19.02
CA LEU A 70 9.34 12.37 -19.67
C LEU A 70 9.02 10.91 -20.04
N LEU A 71 7.91 10.41 -19.57
CA LEU A 71 7.43 9.04 -19.78
C LEU A 71 6.18 9.11 -20.64
N PHE A 72 6.02 8.20 -21.59
CA PHE A 72 4.81 8.13 -22.41
C PHE A 72 4.52 6.69 -22.78
N TYR A 73 3.26 6.29 -22.59
CA TYR A 73 2.80 4.94 -22.88
C TYR A 73 2.70 4.74 -24.39
N VAL A 74 3.26 3.64 -24.87
CA VAL A 74 3.29 3.29 -26.30
C VAL A 74 2.79 1.87 -26.56
N ASN A 75 2.28 1.16 -25.54
CA ASN A 75 1.81 -0.23 -25.64
C ASN A 75 2.74 -1.16 -26.47
N ALA A 76 4.06 -1.01 -26.31
CA ALA A 76 5.11 -1.70 -27.07
C ALA A 76 5.15 -1.45 -28.60
N ASP A 77 4.42 -0.46 -29.12
CA ASP A 77 4.47 -0.01 -30.51
C ASP A 77 5.88 0.36 -30.92
N LYS A 78 6.27 -0.04 -32.13
CA LYS A 78 7.58 0.28 -32.72
C LYS A 78 7.59 1.56 -33.54
N SER A 79 6.59 2.43 -33.34
CA SER A 79 6.26 3.54 -34.24
C SER A 79 7.36 4.59 -34.39
N THR A 80 8.30 4.69 -33.43
CA THR A 80 9.41 5.66 -33.47
C THR A 80 10.81 5.04 -33.58
N ALA A 81 10.93 3.73 -33.79
CA ALA A 81 12.23 3.08 -33.94
C ALA A 81 12.94 3.56 -35.23
N ASP A 82 12.23 3.47 -36.36
CA ASP A 82 12.79 3.79 -37.69
C ASP A 82 12.61 5.26 -38.06
N LYS A 83 11.48 5.87 -37.68
CA LYS A 83 11.17 7.28 -37.92
C LYS A 83 11.14 8.04 -36.60
N PRO A 84 12.00 9.05 -36.42
CA PRO A 84 12.10 9.69 -35.13
C PRO A 84 10.90 10.59 -34.85
N MET A 85 10.43 10.56 -33.61
CA MET A 85 9.48 11.54 -33.10
C MET A 85 10.20 12.86 -32.81
N ARG A 86 9.57 13.98 -33.17
CA ARG A 86 10.03 15.31 -32.77
C ARG A 86 9.31 15.71 -31.49
N LEU A 87 10.09 15.97 -30.45
CA LEU A 87 9.63 16.47 -29.16
C LEU A 87 10.09 17.92 -29.00
N GLN A 88 9.22 18.83 -28.60
CA GLN A 88 9.59 20.20 -28.26
C GLN A 88 9.22 20.49 -26.81
N VAL A 89 10.17 21.00 -26.03
CA VAL A 89 9.99 21.33 -24.62
C VAL A 89 10.25 22.82 -24.43
N ASN A 90 9.22 23.60 -24.11
CA ASN A 90 9.31 25.06 -23.96
C ASN A 90 10.08 25.75 -25.11
N GLY A 91 9.85 25.34 -26.36
CA GLY A 91 10.54 25.87 -27.54
C GLY A 91 11.84 25.14 -27.93
N HIS A 92 12.43 24.34 -27.05
CA HIS A 92 13.63 23.56 -27.36
C HIS A 92 13.29 22.26 -28.09
N VAL A 93 13.88 22.06 -29.26
CA VAL A 93 13.63 20.87 -30.08
C VAL A 93 14.55 19.73 -29.71
N LEU A 94 13.95 18.56 -29.52
CA LEU A 94 14.56 17.28 -29.25
C LEU A 94 14.07 16.26 -30.28
N THR A 95 14.89 15.23 -30.49
CA THR A 95 14.53 14.08 -31.32
C THR A 95 14.51 12.85 -30.43
N HIS A 96 13.45 12.04 -30.57
CA HIS A 96 13.29 10.76 -29.90
C HIS A 96 13.27 9.62 -30.91
N ARG A 97 14.00 8.55 -30.59
CA ARG A 97 13.94 7.26 -31.27
C ARG A 97 13.80 6.22 -30.18
N GLN A 98 12.79 5.37 -30.28
CA GLN A 98 12.56 4.32 -29.31
C GLN A 98 13.77 3.38 -29.25
N ASN A 99 14.16 3.02 -28.04
CA ASN A 99 15.13 1.97 -27.77
C ASN A 99 14.50 0.98 -26.80
N ARG A 100 14.19 -0.23 -27.28
CA ARG A 100 13.51 -1.28 -26.52
C ARG A 100 14.23 -1.66 -25.22
N GLU A 101 15.57 -1.68 -25.21
CA GLU A 101 16.35 -2.00 -24.01
C GLU A 101 16.24 -0.91 -22.93
N ARG A 102 15.79 0.29 -23.30
CA ARG A 102 15.62 1.42 -22.38
C ARG A 102 14.17 1.67 -22.00
N MET A 103 13.22 1.01 -22.65
CA MET A 103 11.81 1.08 -22.25
C MET A 103 11.65 0.56 -20.83
N LEU A 104 10.64 1.09 -20.16
CA LEU A 104 10.24 0.59 -18.85
C LEU A 104 9.32 -0.61 -19.04
N THR A 105 9.01 -1.28 -17.94
CA THR A 105 7.96 -2.30 -17.92
C THR A 105 6.62 -1.69 -18.27
N GLY A 106 5.63 -2.52 -18.60
CA GLY A 106 4.29 -1.99 -18.77
C GLY A 106 4.10 -1.15 -20.05
N GLY A 107 4.94 -1.28 -21.08
CA GLY A 107 4.74 -0.60 -22.36
C GLY A 107 5.09 0.90 -22.39
N TRP A 108 5.82 1.41 -21.40
CA TRP A 108 6.24 2.82 -21.31
C TRP A 108 7.59 3.08 -21.98
N ASP A 109 7.67 4.14 -22.79
CA ASP A 109 8.93 4.69 -23.31
C ASP A 109 9.29 5.97 -22.55
N ARG A 110 10.54 6.44 -22.71
CA ARG A 110 11.06 7.55 -21.93
C ARG A 110 12.08 8.41 -22.63
N LYS A 111 12.13 9.69 -22.23
CA LYS A 111 13.10 10.68 -22.68
C LYS A 111 13.61 11.54 -21.52
N LYS A 112 14.93 11.59 -21.35
CA LYS A 112 15.57 12.52 -20.41
C LYS A 112 15.47 13.96 -20.92
N ILE A 113 15.04 14.85 -20.03
CA ILE A 113 14.88 16.29 -20.28
C ILE A 113 15.88 17.05 -19.42
N ALA A 114 16.72 17.86 -20.07
CA ALA A 114 17.73 18.65 -19.38
C ALA A 114 17.06 19.78 -18.56
N ALA A 115 17.59 20.07 -17.37
CA ALA A 115 17.07 21.12 -16.49
C ALA A 115 16.89 22.48 -17.19
N LYS A 116 17.82 22.85 -18.08
CA LYS A 116 17.78 24.11 -18.84
C LYS A 116 16.58 24.25 -19.80
N TYR A 117 15.85 23.17 -20.08
CA TYR A 117 14.63 23.22 -20.89
C TYR A 117 13.37 23.35 -20.06
N LEU A 118 13.48 23.25 -18.73
CA LEU A 118 12.38 23.35 -17.80
C LEU A 118 12.35 24.75 -17.17
N LYS A 119 11.15 25.21 -16.81
CA LYS A 119 10.93 26.48 -16.12
C LYS A 119 9.96 26.27 -14.95
N GLU A 120 9.87 27.26 -14.08
CA GLU A 120 8.89 27.29 -13.00
C GLU A 120 7.50 27.61 -13.58
N GLY A 121 6.46 26.97 -13.04
CA GLY A 121 5.10 27.03 -13.57
C GLY A 121 4.88 26.07 -14.75
N THR A 122 4.03 26.47 -15.69
CA THR A 122 3.57 25.60 -16.78
C THR A 122 4.66 25.32 -17.80
N ASN A 123 4.95 24.04 -18.04
CA ASN A 123 5.89 23.54 -19.04
C ASN A 123 5.14 22.83 -20.16
N GLU A 124 5.43 23.20 -21.40
CA GLU A 124 4.77 22.62 -22.59
C GLU A 124 5.65 21.54 -23.23
N PHE A 125 5.04 20.40 -23.53
CA PHE A 125 5.64 19.27 -24.24
C PHE A 125 4.86 18.97 -25.51
N VAL A 126 5.46 19.23 -26.68
CA VAL A 126 4.82 19.05 -27.99
C VAL A 126 5.41 17.87 -28.73
N PHE A 127 4.58 16.91 -29.10
CA PHE A 127 4.92 15.70 -29.85
C PHE A 127 4.42 15.82 -31.30
N SER A 128 5.24 15.42 -32.28
CA SER A 128 4.89 15.54 -33.70
C SER A 128 5.73 14.63 -34.62
N HIS A 129 5.41 14.67 -35.92
CA HIS A 129 6.09 14.01 -37.06
C HIS A 129 5.86 12.50 -37.17
N SER A 130 6.19 11.74 -36.14
CA SER A 130 6.06 10.27 -36.14
C SER A 130 5.86 9.81 -34.71
N GLY A 131 5.22 8.65 -34.55
CA GLY A 131 4.91 8.06 -33.26
C GLY A 131 3.42 7.98 -33.00
N VAL A 132 3.09 7.31 -31.90
CA VAL A 132 1.73 7.13 -31.41
C VAL A 132 1.71 7.58 -29.95
N LEU A 133 0.63 8.25 -29.54
CA LEU A 133 0.32 8.50 -28.15
C LEU A 133 -1.03 7.86 -27.81
N HIS A 134 -1.16 7.38 -26.59
CA HIS A 134 -2.39 6.82 -26.08
C HIS A 134 -3.14 7.83 -25.21
N ILE A 135 -4.45 7.68 -25.13
CA ILE A 135 -5.36 8.61 -24.46
C ILE A 135 -6.11 7.90 -23.35
N ASP A 136 -6.09 8.50 -22.16
CA ASP A 136 -7.07 8.25 -21.12
C ASP A 136 -8.29 9.16 -21.37
N PRO A 137 -9.49 8.64 -21.67
CA PRO A 137 -10.68 9.44 -21.93
C PRO A 137 -11.27 10.06 -20.66
N PHE A 138 -10.63 9.91 -19.50
CA PHE A 138 -11.06 10.47 -18.22
C PHE A 138 -10.01 11.48 -17.70
N PRO A 139 -10.21 12.79 -17.91
CA PRO A 139 -9.30 13.82 -17.38
C PRO A 139 -9.15 13.70 -15.86
N GLY A 140 -7.91 13.70 -15.34
CA GLY A 140 -7.66 13.50 -13.90
C GLY A 140 -8.00 12.11 -13.36
N GLY A 141 -8.34 11.15 -14.24
CA GLY A 141 -8.77 9.80 -13.86
C GLY A 141 -10.12 9.73 -13.14
N LEU A 142 -10.89 10.81 -13.16
CA LEU A 142 -12.25 10.91 -12.62
C LEU A 142 -13.10 11.68 -13.63
N ALA A 143 -14.33 11.23 -13.88
CA ALA A 143 -15.21 11.81 -14.90
C ALA A 143 -15.54 13.31 -14.72
N ASP A 144 -15.27 13.89 -13.53
CA ASP A 144 -15.70 15.24 -13.15
C ASP A 144 -14.57 16.31 -13.20
N THR A 145 -13.36 15.99 -13.70
CA THR A 145 -12.29 17.00 -13.81
C THR A 145 -12.58 17.96 -14.97
N PRO A 146 -12.74 19.27 -14.72
CA PRO A 146 -13.33 20.20 -15.69
C PRO A 146 -12.36 20.76 -16.75
N SER A 147 -11.09 20.38 -16.73
CA SER A 147 -10.10 20.90 -17.68
C SER A 147 -9.01 19.89 -17.99
N SER A 148 -8.81 19.64 -19.29
CA SER A 148 -7.69 18.85 -19.82
C SER A 148 -6.42 19.70 -19.94
N HIS A 149 -5.26 19.10 -19.67
CA HIS A 149 -3.92 19.63 -19.90
C HIS A 149 -3.30 19.07 -21.19
N SER A 150 -4.12 18.39 -21.98
CA SER A 150 -3.79 17.82 -23.27
C SER A 150 -4.54 18.55 -24.38
N SER A 151 -3.84 18.89 -25.45
CA SER A 151 -4.45 19.52 -26.62
C SER A 151 -3.85 18.99 -27.92
N ARG A 152 -4.64 19.08 -28.98
CA ARG A 152 -4.28 18.58 -30.30
C ARG A 152 -4.24 19.71 -31.31
N SER A 153 -3.32 19.60 -32.25
CA SER A 153 -3.20 20.50 -33.40
C SER A 153 -3.39 19.75 -34.70
N PHE A 154 -4.03 20.39 -35.67
CA PHE A 154 -4.28 19.86 -37.02
C PHE A 154 -3.54 20.63 -38.12
N ASP A 155 -2.79 21.67 -37.76
CA ASP A 155 -2.13 22.60 -38.67
C ASP A 155 -0.62 22.76 -38.39
N GLY A 156 -0.03 21.74 -37.75
CA GLY A 156 1.39 21.70 -37.42
C GLY A 156 1.78 22.54 -36.20
N GLY A 157 0.86 22.71 -35.24
CA GLY A 157 1.10 23.42 -33.99
C GLY A 157 0.82 24.92 -34.04
N LYS A 158 0.07 25.42 -35.04
CA LYS A 158 -0.31 26.84 -35.12
C LYS A 158 -1.56 27.12 -34.28
N THR A 159 -2.50 26.18 -34.24
CA THR A 159 -3.69 26.21 -33.38
C THR A 159 -3.80 24.95 -32.53
N TRP A 160 -4.34 25.09 -31.32
CA TRP A 160 -4.48 24.02 -30.32
C TRP A 160 -5.93 23.91 -29.88
N HIS A 161 -6.42 22.67 -29.81
CA HIS A 161 -7.81 22.34 -29.50
C HIS A 161 -7.85 21.30 -28.39
N GLN A 162 -8.50 21.60 -27.28
CA GLN A 162 -8.86 20.62 -26.24
C GLN A 162 -10.15 19.88 -26.66
N GLY A 163 -10.46 18.74 -26.04
CA GLY A 163 -11.72 18.01 -26.31
C GLY A 163 -11.85 17.40 -27.72
N THR A 164 -10.77 17.39 -28.50
CA THR A 164 -10.77 16.94 -29.91
C THR A 164 -9.88 15.72 -30.15
N MET A 165 -9.62 14.95 -29.10
CA MET A 165 -8.83 13.73 -29.19
C MET A 165 -9.66 12.55 -29.70
N GLY A 166 -8.97 11.48 -30.08
CA GLY A 166 -9.51 10.28 -30.72
C GLY A 166 -9.82 10.44 -32.21
N GLU A 167 -10.22 9.34 -32.83
CA GLU A 167 -10.61 9.31 -34.24
C GLU A 167 -11.83 10.21 -34.52
N ALA A 168 -12.84 10.17 -33.64
CA ALA A 168 -14.05 10.97 -33.74
C ALA A 168 -13.86 12.45 -33.36
N ARG A 169 -12.68 12.84 -32.84
CA ARG A 169 -12.34 14.21 -32.39
C ARG A 169 -13.33 14.77 -31.37
N ALA A 170 -13.69 13.95 -30.40
CA ALA A 170 -14.70 14.28 -29.41
C ALA A 170 -14.30 13.83 -27.99
N ILE A 171 -13.05 13.40 -27.80
CA ILE A 171 -12.56 12.96 -26.50
C ILE A 171 -11.95 14.15 -25.77
N GLU A 172 -12.55 14.47 -24.63
CA GLU A 172 -12.00 15.34 -23.60
C GLU A 172 -11.29 14.45 -22.58
N GLY A 173 -10.02 14.17 -22.84
CA GLY A 173 -9.20 13.22 -22.09
C GLY A 173 -7.79 13.76 -21.81
N GLU A 174 -6.84 12.88 -21.55
CA GLU A 174 -5.43 13.21 -21.34
C GLU A 174 -4.56 12.22 -22.10
N TYR A 175 -3.46 12.68 -22.69
CA TYR A 175 -2.47 11.74 -23.20
C TYR A 175 -1.80 11.01 -22.03
N LEU A 176 -1.56 9.69 -22.18
CA LEU A 176 -0.80 8.85 -21.24
C LEU A 176 0.68 9.24 -21.23
N VAL A 177 0.95 10.41 -20.66
CA VAL A 177 2.25 11.06 -20.57
C VAL A 177 2.43 11.50 -19.12
N ARG A 178 3.60 11.19 -18.55
CA ARG A 178 3.95 11.51 -17.17
C ARG A 178 5.30 12.19 -17.12
N LEU A 179 5.53 13.00 -16.09
CA LEU A 179 6.79 13.71 -15.90
C LEU A 179 7.38 13.42 -14.52
N ARG A 180 8.47 12.65 -14.49
CA ARG A 180 9.23 12.43 -13.26
C ARG A 180 10.32 13.49 -13.11
N VAL A 181 10.11 14.45 -12.21
CA VAL A 181 11.04 15.54 -11.94
C VAL A 181 12.18 15.03 -11.05
N LYS A 182 13.43 15.28 -11.45
CA LYS A 182 14.62 14.99 -10.63
C LYS A 182 14.91 16.19 -9.73
N GLY A 183 14.27 16.21 -8.57
CA GLY A 183 14.36 17.24 -7.55
C GLY A 183 13.41 16.92 -6.40
N HIS A 184 13.55 17.63 -5.29
CA HIS A 184 12.71 17.48 -4.13
C HIS A 184 11.29 18.01 -4.38
N PRO A 185 10.23 17.28 -3.98
CA PRO A 185 8.87 17.79 -4.02
C PRO A 185 8.71 18.97 -3.05
N PRO A 186 7.72 19.86 -3.26
CA PRO A 186 7.52 21.04 -2.40
C PRO A 186 7.26 20.69 -0.92
N GLN A 187 6.63 19.54 -0.66
CA GLN A 187 6.27 19.11 0.67
C GLN A 187 6.24 17.58 0.79
N GLY A 188 6.56 17.07 1.98
CA GLY A 188 6.32 15.68 2.37
C GLY A 188 6.05 15.56 3.87
N THR A 189 5.40 14.47 4.27
CA THR A 189 4.92 14.24 5.64
C THR A 189 5.46 12.94 6.22
N LEU A 190 6.11 13.03 7.38
CA LEU A 190 6.51 11.90 8.21
C LEU A 190 5.65 11.85 9.47
N CYS A 191 5.13 10.69 9.83
CA CYS A 191 4.25 10.49 10.98
C CYS A 191 4.77 9.36 11.89
N SER A 192 4.87 9.66 13.18
CA SER A 192 5.25 8.67 14.19
C SER A 192 4.20 7.57 14.40
N PRO A 193 4.61 6.38 14.88
CA PRO A 193 3.67 5.45 15.50
C PRO A 193 3.01 6.10 16.72
N VAL A 194 1.96 5.48 17.27
CA VAL A 194 1.48 5.88 18.59
C VAL A 194 2.56 5.56 19.62
N ILE A 195 2.98 6.58 20.36
CA ILE A 195 4.01 6.45 21.40
C ILE A 195 3.31 6.38 22.75
N ASP A 196 3.52 5.29 23.47
CA ASP A 196 3.13 5.16 24.87
C ASP A 196 4.14 5.90 25.75
N LEU A 197 3.77 7.07 26.27
CA LEU A 197 4.65 7.85 27.14
C LEU A 197 4.91 7.14 28.48
N ALA A 198 4.12 6.12 28.82
CA ALA A 198 4.36 5.28 30.00
C ALA A 198 5.38 4.16 29.74
N ASP A 199 5.76 3.82 28.50
CA ASP A 199 6.67 2.72 28.16
C ASP A 199 7.74 3.15 27.13
N GLU A 200 8.95 3.48 27.58
CA GLU A 200 10.00 4.07 26.71
C GLU A 200 10.49 3.10 25.64
N ASP A 201 10.60 1.82 26.02
CA ASP A 201 11.24 0.80 25.21
C ASP A 201 10.23 0.05 24.34
N GLY A 202 8.92 0.31 24.52
CA GLY A 202 7.83 -0.38 23.82
C GLY A 202 7.78 -1.89 24.08
N ARG A 203 8.46 -2.38 25.13
CA ARG A 203 8.59 -3.81 25.45
C ARG A 203 7.41 -4.37 26.22
N GLY A 204 6.48 -3.50 26.64
CA GLY A 204 5.39 -3.86 27.54
C GLY A 204 5.86 -3.80 28.99
N ARG A 205 5.12 -3.05 29.81
CA ARG A 205 5.29 -2.99 31.25
C ARG A 205 3.96 -2.65 31.93
N ILE A 206 3.88 -2.86 33.24
CA ILE A 206 2.80 -2.27 34.05
C ILE A 206 3.18 -0.81 34.32
N ALA A 207 2.40 0.12 33.78
CA ALA A 207 2.57 1.54 34.10
C ALA A 207 2.10 1.82 35.54
N PRO A 208 2.84 2.60 36.35
CA PRO A 208 2.35 3.06 37.65
C PRO A 208 1.12 3.96 37.47
N ARG A 209 0.41 4.27 38.56
CA ARG A 209 -0.50 5.42 38.55
C ARG A 209 0.29 6.67 38.19
N MET A 210 -0.11 7.35 37.13
CA MET A 210 0.63 8.49 36.61
C MET A 210 -0.26 9.51 35.91
N GLY A 211 0.22 10.75 35.88
CA GLY A 211 -0.32 11.83 35.07
C GLY A 211 0.80 12.54 34.32
N ILE A 212 0.52 12.95 33.09
CA ILE A 212 1.46 13.71 32.26
C ILE A 212 0.98 15.14 32.21
N ARG A 213 1.75 16.07 32.78
CA ARG A 213 1.40 17.49 32.84
C ARG A 213 1.67 18.18 31.52
N ARG A 214 2.82 17.88 30.94
CA ARG A 214 3.34 18.59 29.78
C ARG A 214 4.24 17.69 28.96
N LEU A 215 4.19 17.88 27.66
CA LEU A 215 5.09 17.26 26.70
C LEU A 215 5.77 18.35 25.88
N HIS A 216 7.06 18.17 25.62
CA HIS A 216 7.80 18.97 24.64
C HIS A 216 8.49 18.09 23.63
N LEU A 217 8.41 18.48 22.37
CA LEU A 217 9.16 17.91 21.27
C LEU A 217 10.38 18.79 21.00
N LYS A 218 11.56 18.18 21.04
CA LYS A 218 12.81 18.74 20.53
C LYS A 218 13.22 17.95 19.30
N ALA A 219 13.82 18.62 18.32
CA ALA A 219 14.29 17.97 17.11
C ALA A 219 15.69 18.46 16.74
N ARG A 220 16.52 17.53 16.28
CA ARG A 220 17.79 17.86 15.62
C ARG A 220 17.53 17.88 14.13
N MET A 221 17.72 19.05 13.51
CA MET A 221 17.34 19.28 12.12
C MET A 221 18.41 20.10 11.40
N ARG A 222 18.50 19.90 10.08
CA ARG A 222 19.24 20.77 9.18
C ARG A 222 18.25 21.40 8.20
N GLN A 223 18.20 22.73 8.19
CA GLN A 223 17.32 23.51 7.31
C GLN A 223 18.15 24.49 6.49
N PRO A 224 18.61 24.10 5.28
CA PRO A 224 19.15 25.07 4.33
C PRO A 224 18.17 26.22 4.07
N GLN A 225 18.68 27.40 3.67
CA GLN A 225 17.82 28.52 3.28
C GLN A 225 16.85 28.10 2.15
N GLY A 226 15.56 28.41 2.31
CA GLY A 226 14.48 27.95 1.41
C GLY A 226 13.84 26.62 1.85
N THR A 227 14.15 26.12 3.06
CA THR A 227 13.57 24.88 3.58
C THR A 227 13.07 25.04 5.00
N GLN A 228 12.02 24.30 5.34
CA GLN A 228 11.49 24.30 6.70
C GLN A 228 11.00 22.92 7.14
N ILE A 229 11.02 22.72 8.45
CA ILE A 229 10.33 21.60 9.11
C ILE A 229 9.44 22.21 10.17
N HIS A 230 8.17 21.84 10.15
CA HIS A 230 7.26 22.14 11.25
C HIS A 230 6.64 20.85 11.79
N PHE A 231 6.26 20.88 13.06
CA PHE A 231 5.67 19.74 13.75
C PHE A 231 4.23 20.01 14.09
N GLU A 232 3.48 18.93 14.10
CA GLU A 232 2.16 18.88 14.70
C GLU A 232 2.09 17.71 15.67
N LEU A 233 1.33 17.89 16.74
CA LEU A 233 1.16 16.95 17.82
C LEU A 233 -0.32 16.62 17.99
N ARG A 234 -0.62 15.39 18.37
CA ARG A 234 -1.93 14.99 18.90
C ARG A 234 -1.72 13.95 19.99
N ALA A 235 -2.63 13.88 20.95
CA ALA A 235 -2.49 12.96 22.07
C ALA A 235 -3.86 12.48 22.57
N GLY A 236 -3.86 11.40 23.35
CA GLY A 236 -5.07 10.77 23.84
C GLY A 236 -4.86 9.82 25.02
N SER A 237 -5.97 9.34 25.57
CA SER A 237 -6.00 8.43 26.73
C SER A 237 -6.02 6.95 26.37
N THR A 238 -6.19 6.62 25.09
CA THR A 238 -6.31 5.26 24.55
C THR A 238 -5.19 4.96 23.55
N PRO A 239 -4.75 3.69 23.39
CA PRO A 239 -3.65 3.34 22.49
C PRO A 239 -3.99 3.54 21.00
N SER A 240 -5.26 3.37 20.62
CA SER A 240 -5.72 3.62 19.25
C SER A 240 -6.35 5.00 19.11
N PHE A 241 -6.11 5.65 17.98
CA PHE A 241 -6.75 6.94 17.68
C PHE A 241 -8.28 6.80 17.60
N ASP A 242 -8.97 7.59 18.41
CA ASP A 242 -10.42 7.80 18.33
C ASP A 242 -10.69 9.29 18.59
N PRO A 243 -11.39 10.01 17.68
CA PRO A 243 -11.63 11.45 17.82
C PRO A 243 -12.39 11.85 19.10
N ARG A 244 -12.99 10.91 19.82
CA ARG A 244 -13.65 11.13 21.12
C ARG A 244 -12.67 11.15 22.30
N THR A 245 -11.51 10.51 22.15
CA THR A 245 -10.51 10.35 23.22
C THR A 245 -9.14 10.93 22.86
N TRP A 246 -8.98 11.41 21.62
CA TRP A 246 -7.77 12.04 21.10
C TRP A 246 -8.04 13.46 20.66
N THR A 247 -7.04 14.34 20.81
CA THR A 247 -7.06 15.68 20.25
C THR A 247 -6.95 15.65 18.72
N ALA A 248 -7.37 16.74 18.07
CA ALA A 248 -6.98 17.00 16.68
C ALA A 248 -5.46 17.23 16.59
N TRP A 249 -4.94 17.23 15.37
CA TRP A 249 -3.57 17.67 15.12
C TRP A 249 -3.44 19.16 15.42
N GLU A 250 -2.47 19.51 16.28
CA GLU A 250 -2.17 20.88 16.67
C GLU A 250 -0.75 21.24 16.26
N ARG A 251 -0.59 22.34 15.54
CA ARG A 251 0.73 22.83 15.12
C ARG A 251 1.51 23.36 16.32
N GLY A 252 2.70 22.81 16.52
CA GLY A 252 3.57 23.19 17.62
C GLY A 252 4.46 22.05 18.10
N THR A 253 5.24 22.33 19.14
CA THR A 253 6.19 21.39 19.74
C THR A 253 5.93 21.17 21.23
N ALA A 254 4.75 21.53 21.73
CA ALA A 254 4.37 21.24 23.11
C ALA A 254 2.87 20.99 23.24
N LEU A 255 2.52 20.10 24.17
CA LEU A 255 1.14 19.83 24.59
C LEU A 255 1.02 19.94 26.11
N GLN A 256 -0.11 20.44 26.59
CA GLN A 256 -0.50 20.36 28.01
C GLN A 256 -1.42 19.17 28.20
N TRP A 257 -1.25 18.44 29.29
CA TRP A 257 -2.11 17.32 29.68
C TRP A 257 -2.39 16.33 28.53
N PRO A 258 -1.36 15.79 27.85
CA PRO A 258 -1.55 15.02 26.61
C PRO A 258 -2.25 13.66 26.81
N GLY A 259 -2.55 13.23 28.04
CA GLY A 259 -2.89 11.84 28.30
C GLY A 259 -1.66 10.94 28.22
N ARG A 260 -1.86 9.64 27.97
CA ARG A 260 -0.78 8.62 27.98
C ARG A 260 -0.13 8.44 26.61
N PHE A 261 -0.92 8.56 25.55
CA PHE A 261 -0.49 8.23 24.20
C PHE A 261 -0.34 9.48 23.36
N VAL A 262 0.72 9.56 22.55
CA VAL A 262 0.99 10.71 21.70
C VAL A 262 1.42 10.30 20.30
N GLN A 263 1.10 11.13 19.33
CA GLN A 263 1.73 11.12 18.01
C GLN A 263 2.22 12.51 17.65
N TRP A 264 3.33 12.53 16.94
CA TRP A 264 3.83 13.69 16.22
C TRP A 264 3.88 13.40 14.71
N ARG A 265 3.69 14.44 13.91
CA ARG A 265 4.04 14.43 12.49
C ARG A 265 4.94 15.61 12.15
N ALA A 266 5.94 15.37 11.32
CA ALA A 266 6.84 16.37 10.76
C ALA A 266 6.46 16.63 9.31
N ILE A 267 6.27 17.91 8.98
CA ILE A 267 5.98 18.38 7.62
C ILE A 267 7.24 19.09 7.14
N LEU A 268 7.86 18.51 6.12
CA LEU A 268 9.09 18.99 5.50
C LEU A 268 8.70 19.75 4.24
N GLU A 269 9.25 20.94 4.04
CA GLU A 269 8.91 21.81 2.91
C GLU A 269 10.15 22.44 2.29
N THR A 270 10.08 22.71 0.98
CA THR A 270 11.07 23.50 0.24
C THR A 270 10.45 24.32 -0.89
N ASP A 271 11.00 25.50 -1.13
CA ASP A 271 10.74 26.34 -2.33
C ASP A 271 11.73 26.05 -3.48
N GLU A 272 12.77 25.27 -3.24
CA GLU A 272 13.84 24.99 -4.19
C GLU A 272 14.04 23.48 -4.37
N ALA A 273 13.70 22.94 -5.54
CA ALA A 273 13.76 21.50 -5.81
C ALA A 273 15.18 20.88 -5.75
N ASN A 274 16.25 21.66 -5.59
CA ASN A 274 17.61 21.17 -5.38
C ASN A 274 18.05 21.18 -3.90
N LYS A 275 17.17 21.58 -2.98
CA LYS A 275 17.41 21.61 -1.53
C LYS A 275 16.36 20.77 -0.80
N THR A 276 16.76 20.21 0.33
CA THR A 276 15.85 19.51 1.23
C THR A 276 16.22 19.83 2.67
N PRO A 277 15.23 20.03 3.57
CA PRO A 277 15.50 19.96 4.99
C PRO A 277 15.79 18.50 5.38
N THR A 278 16.37 18.29 6.55
CA THR A 278 16.64 16.94 7.08
C THR A 278 16.32 16.88 8.56
N LEU A 279 15.46 15.94 8.95
CA LEU A 279 15.16 15.59 10.33
C LEU A 279 16.09 14.45 10.77
N GLN A 280 16.96 14.71 11.73
CA GLN A 280 18.01 13.77 12.16
C GLN A 280 17.71 13.07 13.48
N ALA A 281 16.89 13.67 14.34
CA ALA A 281 16.40 13.06 15.57
C ALA A 281 15.20 13.83 16.11
N VAL A 282 14.31 13.14 16.81
CA VAL A 282 13.21 13.71 17.60
C VAL A 282 13.33 13.19 19.04
N THR A 283 13.28 14.10 20.01
CA THR A 283 13.24 13.80 21.44
C THR A 283 11.96 14.35 22.04
N LEU A 284 11.15 13.45 22.59
CA LEU A 284 10.00 13.80 23.43
C LEU A 284 10.46 13.89 24.89
N GLU A 285 10.24 15.05 25.51
CA GLU A 285 10.47 15.28 26.94
C GLU A 285 9.12 15.43 27.64
N ALA A 286 8.74 14.45 28.46
CA ALA A 286 7.47 14.43 29.18
C ALA A 286 7.68 14.77 30.66
N ASP A 287 6.91 15.72 31.18
CA ASP A 287 6.80 15.98 32.61
C ASP A 287 5.72 15.07 33.20
N ILE A 288 6.17 14.04 33.92
CA ILE A 288 5.35 12.96 34.42
C ILE A 288 5.40 12.96 35.95
N GLU A 289 4.22 12.93 36.55
CA GLU A 289 4.05 12.61 37.96
C GLU A 289 3.64 11.15 38.08
N GLU A 290 4.51 10.32 38.66
CA GLU A 290 4.26 8.90 38.89
C GLU A 290 4.18 8.61 40.38
N ASP A 291 3.19 7.82 40.79
CA ASP A 291 3.17 7.17 42.11
C ASP A 291 3.87 5.82 42.00
N ALA A 292 5.19 5.80 42.10
CA ALA A 292 5.98 4.57 42.00
C ALA A 292 5.59 3.52 43.06
N LYS A 293 5.05 3.94 44.22
CA LYS A 293 4.59 3.01 45.26
C LYS A 293 3.35 2.24 44.84
N SER A 294 2.59 2.74 43.87
CA SER A 294 1.45 2.03 43.29
C SER A 294 1.84 0.68 42.66
N LEU A 295 3.11 0.51 42.26
CA LEU A 295 3.61 -0.74 41.71
C LEU A 295 3.96 -1.80 42.77
N ALA A 296 4.07 -1.44 44.05
CA ALA A 296 4.52 -2.35 45.11
C ALA A 296 3.76 -3.70 45.17
N PRO A 297 2.45 -3.77 44.86
CA PRO A 297 1.72 -5.04 44.84
C PRO A 297 2.04 -5.95 43.65
N PHE A 298 2.77 -5.49 42.62
CA PHE A 298 3.03 -6.22 41.39
C PHE A 298 4.54 -6.48 41.25
N LYS A 299 4.94 -7.74 41.43
CA LYS A 299 6.36 -8.12 41.54
C LYS A 299 7.02 -8.35 40.18
N ARG A 300 6.29 -8.95 39.24
CA ARG A 300 6.78 -9.33 37.92
C ARG A 300 5.67 -9.23 36.88
N ALA A 301 6.03 -8.85 35.66
CA ALA A 301 5.16 -8.88 34.50
C ALA A 301 5.91 -9.40 33.28
N GLU A 302 5.33 -10.36 32.57
CA GLU A 302 5.85 -10.94 31.32
C GLU A 302 4.77 -10.83 30.24
N PHE A 303 5.16 -10.47 29.01
CA PHE A 303 4.24 -10.24 27.90
C PHE A 303 4.62 -11.09 26.69
N ASP A 304 3.61 -11.71 26.06
CA ASP A 304 3.71 -12.35 24.76
C ASP A 304 2.69 -11.69 23.84
N GLN A 305 3.13 -10.71 23.06
CA GLN A 305 2.29 -9.92 22.17
C GLN A 305 3.07 -9.40 20.97
N PRO A 306 2.43 -9.20 19.81
CA PRO A 306 3.07 -8.62 18.64
C PRO A 306 3.33 -7.13 18.78
N GLU A 307 4.28 -6.63 17.99
CA GLU A 307 4.31 -5.23 17.60
C GLU A 307 3.29 -5.01 16.48
N LEU A 308 2.56 -3.90 16.54
CA LEU A 308 1.53 -3.59 15.56
C LEU A 308 2.10 -2.67 14.48
N ILE A 309 2.23 -3.21 13.28
CA ILE A 309 2.71 -2.49 12.12
C ILE A 309 1.51 -1.93 11.37
N HIS A 310 1.51 -0.63 11.10
CA HIS A 310 0.50 0.04 10.28
C HIS A 310 1.09 0.51 8.95
N SER A 311 0.30 0.39 7.88
CA SER A 311 0.62 0.99 6.58
C SER A 311 0.51 2.51 6.63
N SER A 312 1.32 3.19 5.82
CA SER A 312 1.17 4.62 5.52
C SER A 312 -0.05 4.89 4.65
N TYR A 313 -0.52 3.88 3.91
CA TYR A 313 -1.62 3.98 2.97
C TYR A 313 -2.86 3.27 3.54
N PRO A 314 -4.04 3.90 3.50
CA PRO A 314 -5.26 3.25 3.92
C PRO A 314 -5.60 2.11 2.95
N PHE A 315 -6.15 1.02 3.48
CA PHE A 315 -6.64 -0.11 2.69
C PHE A 315 -8.16 -0.24 2.88
N ALA A 316 -8.91 -0.28 1.77
CA ALA A 316 -10.35 -0.46 1.81
C ALA A 316 -10.70 -1.95 1.91
N TYR A 317 -11.12 -2.38 3.11
CA TYR A 317 -11.52 -3.75 3.37
C TYR A 317 -12.96 -4.04 2.93
N MET A 318 -13.18 -5.22 2.38
CA MET A 318 -14.49 -5.79 2.11
C MET A 318 -15.19 -6.05 3.46
N GLY A 319 -16.19 -5.23 3.75
CA GLY A 319 -17.07 -5.41 4.91
C GLY A 319 -18.18 -6.43 4.65
N LEU A 320 -19.04 -6.63 5.65
CA LEU A 320 -20.26 -7.43 5.50
C LEU A 320 -21.16 -6.82 4.41
N HIS A 321 -21.52 -7.65 3.43
CA HIS A 321 -22.40 -7.23 2.33
C HIS A 321 -23.22 -8.41 1.78
N PRO A 322 -24.46 -8.21 1.31
CA PRO A 322 -25.27 -9.28 0.72
C PRO A 322 -24.58 -10.02 -0.44
N HIS A 323 -23.76 -9.34 -1.24
CA HIS A 323 -23.01 -9.99 -2.33
C HIS A 323 -21.93 -10.95 -1.82
N GLN A 324 -21.31 -10.64 -0.68
CA GLN A 324 -20.35 -11.52 -0.02
C GLN A 324 -21.03 -12.79 0.49
N GLU A 325 -22.18 -12.63 1.14
CA GLU A 325 -23.01 -13.75 1.59
C GLU A 325 -23.49 -14.60 0.39
N ARG A 326 -23.92 -13.94 -0.70
CA ARG A 326 -24.29 -14.61 -1.95
C ARG A 326 -23.12 -15.42 -2.51
N LEU A 327 -21.93 -14.84 -2.63
CA LEU A 327 -20.74 -15.53 -3.14
C LEU A 327 -20.44 -16.78 -2.32
N ARG A 328 -20.39 -16.65 -0.98
CA ARG A 328 -20.15 -17.77 -0.06
C ARG A 328 -21.19 -18.89 -0.20
N LYS A 329 -22.47 -18.55 -0.22
CA LYS A 329 -23.58 -19.52 -0.28
C LYS A 329 -23.76 -20.15 -1.65
N GLN A 330 -23.79 -19.36 -2.72
CA GLN A 330 -24.01 -19.81 -4.09
C GLN A 330 -22.95 -20.82 -4.53
N TYR A 331 -21.70 -20.63 -4.09
CA TYR A 331 -20.57 -21.48 -4.44
C TYR A 331 -20.14 -22.44 -3.33
N ARG A 332 -20.90 -22.52 -2.23
CA ARG A 332 -20.69 -23.45 -1.11
C ARG A 332 -19.26 -23.43 -0.59
N LEU A 333 -18.68 -22.24 -0.44
CA LEU A 333 -17.26 -22.06 -0.15
C LEU A 333 -16.82 -22.72 1.16
N ASP A 334 -17.70 -22.80 2.16
CA ASP A 334 -17.44 -23.55 3.40
C ASP A 334 -17.15 -25.03 3.16
N GLU A 335 -17.83 -25.65 2.18
CA GLU A 335 -17.62 -27.06 1.84
C GLU A 335 -16.36 -27.27 1.02
N VAL A 336 -16.00 -26.30 0.17
CA VAL A 336 -14.76 -26.31 -0.62
C VAL A 336 -13.55 -26.47 0.30
N ILE A 337 -13.52 -25.73 1.41
CA ILE A 337 -12.39 -25.74 2.34
C ILE A 337 -12.52 -26.80 3.44
N ALA A 338 -13.67 -27.48 3.57
CA ALA A 338 -13.99 -28.30 4.75
C ALA A 338 -13.02 -29.46 5.00
N ALA A 339 -12.34 -29.96 3.96
CA ALA A 339 -11.37 -31.04 4.09
C ALA A 339 -10.02 -30.58 4.68
N GLY A 340 -9.72 -29.28 4.67
CA GLY A 340 -8.48 -28.71 5.18
C GLY A 340 -8.46 -28.71 6.71
N LYS A 341 -7.42 -29.34 7.29
CA LYS A 341 -7.22 -29.45 8.74
C LYS A 341 -6.40 -28.29 9.30
N THR A 342 -5.56 -27.68 8.46
CA THR A 342 -4.82 -26.46 8.76
C THR A 342 -5.35 -25.32 7.91
N GLU A 343 -5.06 -24.10 8.33
CA GLU A 343 -5.39 -22.91 7.55
C GLU A 343 -4.72 -22.92 6.17
N LEU A 344 -3.47 -23.36 6.09
CA LEU A 344 -2.76 -23.51 4.81
C LEU A 344 -3.45 -24.52 3.89
N GLU A 345 -3.92 -25.66 4.42
CA GLU A 345 -4.68 -26.63 3.62
C GLU A 345 -6.01 -26.05 3.14
N GLN A 346 -6.70 -25.25 3.97
CA GLN A 346 -7.94 -24.58 3.57
C GLN A 346 -7.74 -23.56 2.46
N LEU A 347 -6.69 -22.74 2.55
CA LEU A 347 -6.34 -21.75 1.53
C LEU A 347 -5.95 -22.42 0.21
N ALA A 348 -5.16 -23.50 0.27
CA ALA A 348 -4.80 -24.27 -0.91
C ALA A 348 -6.01 -24.93 -1.60
N LEU A 349 -6.94 -25.50 -0.82
CA LEU A 349 -8.19 -26.06 -1.36
C LEU A 349 -9.04 -24.99 -2.04
N LEU A 350 -9.10 -23.79 -1.47
CA LEU A 350 -9.81 -22.67 -2.09
C LEU A 350 -9.14 -22.27 -3.41
N ARG A 351 -7.82 -22.20 -3.45
CA ARG A 351 -7.03 -21.84 -4.63
C ARG A 351 -7.23 -22.84 -5.78
N ASP A 352 -7.07 -24.13 -5.50
CA ASP A 352 -7.31 -25.22 -6.46
C ASP A 352 -8.75 -25.19 -6.98
N TRP A 353 -9.72 -24.95 -6.09
CA TRP A 353 -11.11 -24.78 -6.51
C TRP A 353 -11.29 -23.61 -7.47
N VAL A 354 -10.72 -22.44 -7.19
CA VAL A 354 -10.77 -21.27 -8.09
C VAL A 354 -10.13 -21.59 -9.43
N HIS A 355 -8.93 -22.20 -9.42
CA HIS A 355 -8.23 -22.64 -10.63
C HIS A 355 -9.12 -23.50 -11.54
N SER A 356 -9.90 -24.42 -10.95
CA SER A 356 -10.75 -25.36 -11.68
C SER A 356 -12.03 -24.77 -12.29
N GLN A 357 -12.39 -23.51 -12.00
CA GLN A 357 -13.70 -22.96 -12.38
C GLN A 357 -13.82 -22.66 -13.88
N TRP A 358 -12.73 -22.36 -14.58
CA TRP A 358 -12.75 -22.09 -16.03
C TRP A 358 -11.41 -22.40 -16.70
N LEU A 359 -11.44 -22.49 -18.04
CA LEU A 359 -10.31 -22.89 -18.86
C LEU A 359 -9.52 -21.67 -19.37
N GLY A 360 -8.83 -20.97 -18.47
CA GLY A 360 -7.82 -19.95 -18.81
C GLY A 360 -8.26 -18.85 -19.78
N TRP A 361 -7.29 -18.27 -20.49
CA TRP A 361 -7.50 -17.14 -21.40
C TRP A 361 -8.03 -17.61 -22.76
N GLN A 362 -9.33 -17.37 -23.01
CA GLN A 362 -10.03 -17.75 -24.25
C GLN A 362 -10.59 -16.56 -25.03
N SER A 363 -9.83 -15.46 -25.15
CA SER A 363 -10.29 -14.23 -25.84
C SER A 363 -10.61 -14.44 -27.32
N ASP A 364 -10.00 -15.43 -27.97
CA ASP A 364 -10.31 -15.76 -29.37
C ASP A 364 -11.71 -16.38 -29.54
N LYS A 365 -12.25 -16.95 -28.45
CA LYS A 365 -13.54 -17.65 -28.45
C LYS A 365 -14.66 -16.79 -27.85
N TYR A 366 -14.35 -16.02 -26.81
CA TYR A 366 -15.33 -15.23 -26.08
C TYR A 366 -14.95 -13.75 -26.09
N PRO A 367 -15.87 -12.85 -26.47
CA PRO A 367 -15.54 -11.44 -26.69
C PRO A 367 -15.53 -10.59 -25.42
N HIS A 368 -16.13 -11.06 -24.32
CA HIS A 368 -16.31 -10.26 -23.12
C HIS A 368 -15.18 -10.47 -22.10
N CYS A 369 -14.49 -9.39 -21.77
CA CYS A 369 -13.59 -9.32 -20.62
C CYS A 369 -14.39 -8.83 -19.40
N PRO A 370 -14.59 -9.66 -18.37
CA PRO A 370 -15.32 -9.23 -17.17
C PRO A 370 -14.50 -8.21 -16.36
N SER A 371 -15.17 -7.57 -15.39
CA SER A 371 -14.48 -6.80 -14.35
C SER A 371 -13.80 -7.72 -13.33
N TRP A 372 -13.18 -7.15 -12.28
CA TRP A 372 -12.60 -7.90 -11.17
C TRP A 372 -13.65 -8.42 -10.18
N ASN A 373 -14.94 -8.27 -10.46
CA ASN A 373 -16.01 -8.73 -9.60
C ASN A 373 -16.10 -10.26 -9.60
N PRO A 374 -15.87 -10.95 -8.47
CA PRO A 374 -15.87 -12.41 -8.43
C PRO A 374 -17.18 -13.06 -8.89
N LEU A 375 -18.34 -12.47 -8.59
CA LEU A 375 -19.63 -13.01 -9.03
C LEU A 375 -19.78 -12.87 -10.55
N GLU A 376 -19.38 -11.74 -11.12
CA GLU A 376 -19.40 -11.52 -12.57
C GLU A 376 -18.46 -12.50 -13.29
N VAL A 377 -17.22 -12.65 -12.82
CA VAL A 377 -16.25 -13.58 -13.40
C VAL A 377 -16.80 -15.02 -13.37
N LEU A 378 -17.34 -15.47 -12.25
CA LEU A 378 -17.86 -16.84 -12.13
C LEU A 378 -19.15 -17.04 -12.94
N ASP A 379 -20.03 -16.05 -13.02
CA ASP A 379 -21.27 -16.14 -13.79
C ASP A 379 -20.99 -16.07 -15.32
N THR A 380 -20.03 -15.24 -15.76
CA THR A 380 -19.63 -15.09 -17.18
C THR A 380 -18.90 -16.32 -17.72
N THR A 381 -17.99 -16.88 -16.93
CA THR A 381 -17.22 -18.08 -17.31
C THR A 381 -18.12 -19.32 -17.38
N LYS A 382 -19.08 -19.48 -16.46
CA LYS A 382 -20.10 -20.54 -16.54
C LYS A 382 -21.06 -20.39 -17.71
N GLY A 383 -21.26 -19.16 -18.18
CA GLY A 383 -22.16 -18.86 -19.28
C GLY A 383 -21.57 -19.07 -20.68
N ASP A 384 -20.27 -19.38 -20.80
CA ASP A 384 -19.58 -19.48 -22.09
C ASP A 384 -19.69 -18.19 -22.95
N TRP A 385 -19.63 -17.01 -22.33
CA TRP A 385 -19.66 -15.73 -23.07
C TRP A 385 -18.59 -14.71 -22.62
N GLY A 386 -17.83 -15.00 -21.57
CA GLY A 386 -16.63 -14.24 -21.17
C GLY A 386 -15.41 -15.13 -20.97
N PHE A 387 -14.21 -14.53 -20.94
CA PHE A 387 -12.95 -15.21 -20.66
C PHE A 387 -12.32 -14.74 -19.36
N GLY A 388 -11.50 -15.59 -18.72
CA GLY A 388 -10.75 -15.24 -17.53
C GLY A 388 -9.24 -15.22 -17.78
N MET A 389 -8.52 -14.37 -17.05
CA MET A 389 -7.08 -14.17 -17.15
C MET A 389 -6.47 -14.27 -15.74
N CYS A 390 -5.14 -14.22 -15.61
CA CYS A 390 -4.45 -14.21 -14.32
C CYS A 390 -5.12 -13.26 -13.30
N THR A 391 -5.41 -12.04 -13.73
CA THR A 391 -6.12 -11.03 -12.95
C THR A 391 -7.45 -11.52 -12.35
N HIS A 392 -8.24 -12.23 -13.14
CA HIS A 392 -9.54 -12.75 -12.73
C HIS A 392 -9.40 -13.90 -11.71
N TYR A 393 -8.39 -14.76 -11.87
CA TYR A 393 -8.08 -15.80 -10.88
C TYR A 393 -7.68 -15.18 -9.53
N GLY A 394 -6.77 -14.20 -9.54
CA GLY A 394 -6.35 -13.48 -8.33
C GLY A 394 -7.52 -12.75 -7.65
N ALA A 395 -8.35 -12.04 -8.42
CA ALA A 395 -9.51 -11.33 -7.89
C ALA A 395 -10.59 -12.27 -7.30
N VAL A 396 -10.89 -13.38 -7.99
CA VAL A 396 -11.84 -14.39 -7.49
C VAL A 396 -11.33 -15.04 -6.21
N PHE A 397 -10.04 -15.43 -6.16
CA PHE A 397 -9.45 -15.97 -4.94
C PHE A 397 -9.57 -14.98 -3.78
N ALA A 398 -9.12 -13.73 -3.95
CA ALA A 398 -9.16 -12.72 -2.91
C ALA A 398 -10.60 -12.44 -2.42
N GLY A 399 -11.56 -12.41 -3.34
CA GLY A 399 -12.98 -12.23 -3.03
C GLY A 399 -13.60 -13.40 -2.28
N CYS A 400 -13.26 -14.64 -2.66
CA CYS A 400 -13.73 -15.85 -1.98
C CYS A 400 -13.12 -15.96 -0.57
N ALA A 401 -11.81 -15.73 -0.44
CA ALA A 401 -11.10 -15.74 0.84
C ALA A 401 -11.68 -14.69 1.80
N SER A 402 -11.94 -13.47 1.29
CA SER A 402 -12.61 -12.41 2.05
C SER A 402 -14.02 -12.78 2.48
N SER A 403 -14.75 -13.56 1.68
CA SER A 403 -16.10 -14.05 2.01
C SER A 403 -16.12 -15.09 3.12
N LEU A 404 -15.02 -15.83 3.27
CA LEU A 404 -14.79 -16.79 4.35
C LEU A 404 -14.16 -16.13 5.60
N GLY A 405 -13.88 -14.82 5.54
CA GLY A 405 -13.41 -14.01 6.66
C GLY A 405 -11.89 -13.81 6.72
N TRP A 406 -11.12 -14.36 5.78
CA TRP A 406 -9.70 -14.05 5.65
C TRP A 406 -9.48 -12.66 5.09
N VAL A 407 -8.31 -12.11 5.35
CA VAL A 407 -7.89 -10.85 4.75
C VAL A 407 -7.02 -11.17 3.56
N ALA A 408 -7.54 -10.94 2.35
CA ALA A 408 -6.85 -11.19 1.11
C ALA A 408 -6.91 -9.99 0.18
N ARG A 409 -5.95 -9.88 -0.74
CA ARG A 409 -5.86 -8.84 -1.76
C ARG A 409 -5.28 -9.42 -3.05
N SER A 410 -5.62 -8.81 -4.17
CA SER A 410 -4.91 -9.07 -5.41
C SER A 410 -3.50 -8.47 -5.35
N ILE A 411 -2.58 -9.03 -6.13
CA ILE A 411 -1.24 -8.48 -6.33
C ILE A 411 -0.91 -8.52 -7.82
N VAL A 412 -0.39 -7.41 -8.32
CA VAL A 412 0.04 -7.24 -9.70
C VAL A 412 1.56 -7.40 -9.72
N VAL A 413 2.05 -8.23 -10.63
CA VAL A 413 3.48 -8.40 -10.94
C VAL A 413 3.69 -8.14 -12.43
N ASP A 414 4.92 -8.27 -12.93
CA ASP A 414 5.15 -8.00 -14.35
C ASP A 414 4.39 -9.00 -15.24
N HIS A 415 3.44 -8.53 -16.06
CA HIS A 415 2.62 -9.36 -16.95
C HIS A 415 1.75 -10.45 -16.28
N HIS A 416 1.57 -10.41 -14.96
CA HIS A 416 0.67 -11.34 -14.25
C HIS A 416 0.00 -10.69 -13.05
N CYS A 417 -1.07 -11.32 -12.56
CA CYS A 417 -1.75 -10.93 -11.35
C CYS A 417 -2.23 -12.18 -10.61
N LEU A 418 -2.03 -12.18 -9.30
CA LEU A 418 -2.38 -13.27 -8.38
C LEU A 418 -2.94 -12.68 -7.08
N ALA A 419 -2.88 -13.40 -5.96
CA ALA A 419 -3.33 -12.90 -4.68
C ALA A 419 -2.30 -13.08 -3.55
N GLU A 420 -2.45 -12.27 -2.51
CA GLU A 420 -1.87 -12.51 -1.19
C GLU A 420 -2.98 -12.60 -0.14
N VAL A 421 -2.76 -13.43 0.87
CA VAL A 421 -3.69 -13.63 1.99
C VAL A 421 -2.93 -13.64 3.31
N TRP A 422 -3.52 -13.08 4.35
CA TRP A 422 -3.01 -13.19 5.72
C TRP A 422 -3.31 -14.57 6.29
N CYS A 423 -2.26 -15.29 6.66
CA CYS A 423 -2.32 -16.58 7.37
C CYS A 423 -2.11 -16.32 8.87
N GLU A 424 -3.13 -16.64 9.67
CA GLU A 424 -3.09 -16.56 11.13
C GLU A 424 -2.13 -17.59 11.74
N GLU A 425 -2.00 -18.78 11.18
CA GLU A 425 -1.07 -19.80 11.70
C GLU A 425 0.39 -19.32 11.62
N LEU A 426 0.75 -18.65 10.53
CA LEU A 426 2.10 -18.13 10.29
C LEU A 426 2.28 -16.67 10.76
N GLN A 427 1.18 -15.97 11.05
CA GLN A 427 1.16 -14.54 11.36
C GLN A 427 1.88 -13.69 10.29
N LYS A 428 1.64 -14.00 9.01
CA LYS A 428 2.21 -13.29 7.87
C LYS A 428 1.30 -13.35 6.63
N TRP A 429 1.57 -12.45 5.69
CA TRP A 429 1.04 -12.53 4.33
C TRP A 429 1.77 -13.63 3.55
N ILE A 430 1.03 -14.35 2.70
CA ILE A 430 1.55 -15.40 1.82
C ILE A 430 0.95 -15.27 0.42
N LEU A 431 1.70 -15.67 -0.61
CA LEU A 431 1.23 -15.70 -2.00
C LEU A 431 0.35 -16.93 -2.26
N GLU A 432 -0.76 -16.70 -2.96
CA GLU A 432 -1.62 -17.74 -3.48
C GLU A 432 -1.90 -17.45 -4.95
N ASP A 433 -1.43 -18.34 -5.82
CA ASP A 433 -1.60 -18.22 -7.26
C ASP A 433 -2.62 -19.25 -7.73
N ALA A 434 -3.80 -18.79 -8.16
CA ALA A 434 -4.84 -19.65 -8.70
C ALA A 434 -4.78 -19.72 -10.23
N GLY A 435 -3.71 -19.20 -10.84
CA GLY A 435 -3.63 -18.74 -12.22
C GLY A 435 -4.09 -19.71 -13.33
N PRO A 436 -4.08 -19.24 -14.58
CA PRO A 436 -4.79 -19.88 -15.71
C PRO A 436 -4.24 -21.24 -16.15
N ALA A 437 -3.06 -21.63 -15.69
CA ALA A 437 -2.41 -22.88 -16.03
C ALA A 437 -2.01 -23.61 -14.74
N ARG A 438 -1.90 -24.94 -14.80
CA ARG A 438 -1.50 -25.78 -13.66
C ARG A 438 -0.11 -25.47 -13.11
N GLU A 439 0.71 -24.78 -13.88
CA GLU A 439 1.98 -24.24 -13.39
C GLU A 439 1.77 -23.23 -12.26
N PHE A 440 0.71 -22.43 -12.38
CA PHE A 440 0.38 -21.32 -11.50
C PHE A 440 -0.48 -21.71 -10.32
N ASP A 441 -1.18 -22.84 -10.30
CA ASP A 441 -1.93 -23.32 -9.13
C ASP A 441 -0.99 -23.76 -8.00
N ALA A 442 -0.46 -22.79 -7.24
CA ALA A 442 0.57 -23.02 -6.23
C ALA A 442 0.55 -21.98 -5.11
N THR A 443 1.02 -22.43 -3.94
CA THR A 443 1.59 -21.57 -2.89
C THR A 443 3.11 -21.58 -3.08
N TYR A 444 3.75 -20.41 -3.14
CA TYR A 444 5.21 -20.34 -3.27
C TYR A 444 5.87 -20.40 -1.90
N GLU A 445 6.97 -21.14 -1.77
CA GLU A 445 7.66 -21.36 -0.50
C GLU A 445 9.20 -21.39 -0.66
N ILE A 446 9.89 -21.11 0.45
CA ILE A 446 11.34 -21.36 0.61
C ILE A 446 11.52 -22.22 1.85
N ASP A 447 12.28 -23.30 1.72
CA ASP A 447 12.57 -24.24 2.82
C ASP A 447 11.29 -24.72 3.55
N GLY A 448 10.19 -24.92 2.80
CA GLY A 448 8.90 -25.41 3.30
C GLY A 448 8.01 -24.35 3.98
N VAL A 449 8.40 -23.08 3.94
CA VAL A 449 7.63 -21.97 4.52
C VAL A 449 7.07 -21.09 3.40
N PRO A 450 5.73 -20.90 3.33
CA PRO A 450 5.12 -19.97 2.39
C PRO A 450 5.68 -18.55 2.47
N ILE A 451 5.89 -17.94 1.31
CA ILE A 451 6.49 -16.60 1.17
C ILE A 451 5.52 -15.58 0.58
N ASN A 452 5.78 -14.31 0.84
CA ASN A 452 5.11 -13.18 0.21
C ASN A 452 5.88 -12.65 -1.01
N ALA A 453 5.33 -11.65 -1.71
CA ALA A 453 5.94 -11.11 -2.93
C ALA A 453 7.31 -10.47 -2.74
N LEU A 454 7.55 -9.78 -1.62
CA LEU A 454 8.84 -9.18 -1.33
C LEU A 454 9.89 -10.25 -1.04
N GLU A 455 9.55 -11.25 -0.24
CA GLU A 455 10.46 -12.37 0.03
C GLU A 455 10.84 -13.12 -1.26
N LEU A 456 9.88 -13.28 -2.19
CA LEU A 456 10.12 -13.86 -3.50
C LEU A 456 10.98 -12.94 -4.38
N HIS A 457 10.65 -11.64 -4.44
CA HIS A 457 11.42 -10.63 -5.15
C HIS A 457 12.89 -10.58 -4.72
N GLU A 458 13.15 -10.57 -3.41
CA GLU A 458 14.50 -10.57 -2.85
C GLU A 458 15.24 -11.88 -3.14
N ALA A 459 14.57 -13.02 -2.95
CA ALA A 459 15.17 -14.33 -3.24
C ALA A 459 15.46 -14.52 -4.73
N ALA A 460 14.65 -13.94 -5.62
CA ALA A 460 14.84 -13.99 -7.06
C ALA A 460 16.15 -13.30 -7.51
N ALA A 461 16.63 -12.34 -6.72
CA ALA A 461 17.80 -11.51 -7.01
C ALA A 461 19.11 -12.04 -6.37
N ASP A 462 19.06 -13.08 -5.53
CA ASP A 462 20.22 -13.59 -4.79
C ASP A 462 20.39 -15.13 -4.88
N GLU A 463 21.29 -15.68 -4.08
CA GLU A 463 21.62 -17.12 -4.06
C GLU A 463 20.45 -18.02 -3.64
N ARG A 464 19.37 -17.47 -3.06
CA ARG A 464 18.17 -18.22 -2.66
C ARG A 464 17.24 -18.52 -3.83
N ARG A 465 17.49 -17.99 -5.03
CA ARG A 465 16.64 -18.23 -6.22
C ARG A 465 16.34 -19.71 -6.45
N GLU A 466 17.33 -20.57 -6.29
CA GLU A 466 17.20 -22.02 -6.51
C GLU A 466 16.35 -22.73 -5.43
N LYS A 467 16.07 -22.04 -4.32
CA LYS A 467 15.24 -22.56 -3.22
C LYS A 467 13.77 -22.20 -3.33
N ILE A 468 13.38 -21.41 -4.33
CA ILE A 468 11.98 -21.01 -4.50
C ILE A 468 11.22 -22.20 -5.10
N MET A 469 10.28 -22.72 -4.32
CA MET A 469 9.48 -23.89 -4.69
C MET A 469 8.02 -23.49 -4.91
N ALA A 470 7.36 -24.16 -5.85
CA ALA A 470 5.93 -24.14 -6.04
C ALA A 470 5.31 -25.36 -5.34
N ASN A 471 4.51 -25.11 -4.30
CA ASN A 471 3.79 -26.13 -3.56
C ASN A 471 2.35 -26.23 -4.04
N LYS A 472 2.04 -27.36 -4.69
CA LYS A 472 0.76 -27.66 -5.32
C LYS A 472 -0.05 -28.57 -4.40
N LEU A 473 -0.71 -27.94 -3.44
CA LEU A 473 -1.75 -28.56 -2.63
C LEU A 473 -3.12 -28.34 -3.30
N PRO A 474 -4.02 -29.34 -3.31
CA PRO A 474 -3.99 -30.62 -2.58
C PRO A 474 -3.23 -31.77 -3.28
N GLN A 475 -2.57 -31.53 -4.41
CA GLN A 475 -1.90 -32.57 -5.21
C GLN A 475 -0.66 -33.18 -4.53
N LYS A 476 -0.13 -32.51 -3.49
CA LYS A 476 1.06 -32.92 -2.72
C LYS A 476 2.31 -33.02 -3.59
N VAL A 477 2.45 -32.07 -4.51
CA VAL A 477 3.62 -31.92 -5.37
C VAL A 477 4.34 -30.65 -4.96
N VAL A 478 5.64 -30.75 -4.70
CA VAL A 478 6.51 -29.60 -4.48
C VAL A 478 7.60 -29.69 -5.54
N GLU A 479 7.75 -28.63 -6.33
CA GLU A 479 8.70 -28.57 -7.43
C GLU A 479 9.36 -27.19 -7.50
N PRO A 480 10.57 -27.08 -8.06
CA PRO A 480 11.20 -25.78 -8.25
C PRO A 480 10.28 -24.86 -9.06
N MET A 481 10.15 -23.60 -8.63
CA MET A 481 9.41 -22.60 -9.39
C MET A 481 10.12 -22.38 -10.73
N SER A 482 9.34 -22.21 -11.80
CA SER A 482 9.88 -22.06 -13.14
C SER A 482 10.59 -20.72 -13.35
N ASN A 483 11.02 -20.43 -14.59
CA ASN A 483 11.54 -19.10 -14.98
C ASN A 483 10.55 -17.95 -14.73
N TYR A 484 9.30 -18.25 -14.41
CA TYR A 484 8.29 -17.30 -13.97
C TYR A 484 8.72 -16.48 -12.73
N ILE A 485 9.72 -16.89 -11.97
CA ILE A 485 10.34 -16.08 -10.89
C ILE A 485 10.65 -14.64 -11.34
N ASP A 486 11.09 -14.44 -12.59
CA ASP A 486 11.56 -13.14 -13.08
C ASP A 486 10.46 -12.07 -13.17
N VAL A 487 9.19 -12.46 -13.22
CA VAL A 487 8.07 -11.50 -13.26
C VAL A 487 7.92 -10.73 -11.94
N PHE A 488 8.47 -11.25 -10.84
CA PHE A 488 8.48 -10.60 -9.53
C PHE A 488 9.55 -9.52 -9.43
N CYS A 489 10.26 -9.18 -10.51
CA CYS A 489 11.16 -8.03 -10.56
C CYS A 489 10.49 -6.70 -10.17
N ARG A 490 9.16 -6.63 -10.20
CA ARG A 490 8.33 -5.58 -9.62
C ARG A 490 7.01 -6.17 -9.15
N PHE A 491 6.40 -5.55 -8.15
CA PHE A 491 5.05 -5.91 -7.72
C PHE A 491 4.34 -4.71 -7.10
N GLY A 492 3.01 -4.74 -7.15
CA GLY A 492 2.15 -3.72 -6.59
C GLY A 492 0.80 -4.26 -6.18
N ILE A 493 0.09 -3.52 -5.34
CA ILE A 493 -1.23 -3.91 -4.83
C ILE A 493 -2.26 -2.81 -5.11
N PRO A 494 -3.51 -3.18 -5.43
CA PRO A 494 -4.63 -2.28 -5.22
C PRO A 494 -4.80 -2.06 -3.71
N LEU A 495 -5.03 -0.82 -3.29
CA LEU A 495 -5.28 -0.46 -1.89
C LEU A 495 -6.71 -0.79 -1.43
N ARG A 496 -7.24 -1.92 -1.91
CA ARG A 496 -8.62 -2.39 -1.68
C ARG A 496 -8.77 -3.87 -1.99
N ASN A 497 -9.79 -4.50 -1.38
CA ASN A 497 -10.31 -5.81 -1.80
C ASN A 497 -11.84 -5.80 -2.01
N THR A 498 -12.41 -4.62 -2.27
CA THR A 498 -13.87 -4.41 -2.43
C THR A 498 -14.40 -4.67 -3.85
N HIS A 499 -13.66 -5.38 -4.72
CA HIS A 499 -14.03 -5.59 -6.13
C HIS A 499 -15.38 -6.31 -6.33
N LEU A 500 -15.86 -7.01 -5.30
CA LEU A 500 -17.17 -7.67 -5.30
C LEU A 500 -18.37 -6.69 -5.29
N ILE A 501 -18.16 -5.45 -4.87
CA ILE A 501 -19.22 -4.43 -4.74
C ILE A 501 -18.97 -3.18 -5.56
N PHE A 502 -17.70 -2.84 -5.84
CA PHE A 502 -17.34 -1.71 -6.68
C PHE A 502 -16.43 -2.21 -7.79
N ALA A 503 -16.78 -1.98 -9.06
CA ALA A 503 -15.90 -2.31 -10.18
C ALA A 503 -14.69 -1.36 -10.21
N GLU A 504 -14.93 -0.07 -9.94
CA GLU A 504 -13.96 1.01 -9.98
C GLU A 504 -13.49 1.44 -8.59
N PRO A 505 -12.30 2.07 -8.47
CA PRO A 505 -11.36 2.33 -9.55
C PRO A 505 -10.61 1.06 -9.98
N ALA A 506 -10.42 0.93 -11.30
CA ALA A 506 -9.72 -0.14 -12.00
C ALA A 506 -9.43 0.31 -13.44
N GLU A 507 -8.31 -0.11 -14.05
CA GLU A 507 -8.10 -0.03 -15.50
C GLU A 507 -9.02 -0.98 -16.28
N LEU A 508 -9.43 -0.54 -17.45
CA LEU A 508 -10.30 -1.29 -18.35
C LEU A 508 -9.51 -2.44 -18.98
N ARG A 509 -10.17 -3.60 -19.14
CA ARG A 509 -9.55 -4.80 -19.74
C ARG A 509 -8.25 -5.26 -19.07
N HIS A 510 -8.10 -4.98 -17.77
CA HIS A 510 -6.96 -5.37 -16.95
C HIS A 510 -6.42 -6.78 -17.22
N GLY A 511 -5.12 -6.87 -17.53
CA GLY A 511 -4.43 -8.12 -17.81
C GLY A 511 -4.54 -8.60 -19.25
N ALA A 512 -5.37 -7.97 -20.10
CA ALA A 512 -5.32 -8.19 -21.56
C ALA A 512 -4.14 -7.46 -22.21
N GLY A 513 -3.67 -6.38 -21.56
CA GLY A 513 -2.51 -5.60 -21.94
C GLY A 513 -1.59 -5.34 -20.75
N GLN A 514 -0.65 -4.41 -20.97
CA GLN A 514 0.31 -3.97 -19.97
C GLN A 514 -0.35 -3.10 -18.90
N TYR A 515 -0.20 -3.44 -17.60
CA TYR A 515 -0.72 -2.61 -16.51
C TYR A 515 -0.17 -1.19 -16.57
N HIS A 516 -1.04 -0.19 -16.62
CA HIS A 516 -0.65 1.22 -16.75
C HIS A 516 -1.35 2.13 -15.74
N TRP A 517 -2.34 1.63 -15.00
CA TRP A 517 -3.04 2.40 -13.98
C TRP A 517 -2.13 2.89 -12.84
N ASP A 518 -2.23 4.18 -12.51
CA ASP A 518 -1.38 4.87 -11.54
C ASP A 518 -1.90 4.78 -10.08
N GLY A 519 -3.02 4.09 -9.87
CA GLY A 519 -3.65 3.94 -8.56
C GLY A 519 -3.13 2.76 -7.73
N TYR A 520 -2.25 1.92 -8.30
CA TYR A 520 -1.60 0.84 -7.58
C TYR A 520 -0.47 1.36 -6.69
N LEU A 521 -0.34 0.80 -5.47
CA LEU A 521 0.86 0.99 -4.66
C LEU A 521 1.92 -0.01 -5.11
N TRP A 522 3.05 0.48 -5.62
CA TRP A 522 4.17 -0.35 -6.07
C TRP A 522 5.30 -0.42 -5.06
N TRP A 523 5.95 -1.57 -4.96
CA TRP A 523 7.23 -1.70 -4.26
C TRP A 523 8.34 -1.04 -5.07
N SER A 524 9.27 -0.39 -4.38
CA SER A 524 10.49 0.14 -4.97
C SER A 524 11.69 -0.11 -4.06
N ASP A 525 12.77 -0.64 -4.64
CA ASP A 525 14.04 -0.88 -3.93
C ASP A 525 14.80 0.41 -3.60
N ASP A 526 14.48 1.50 -4.29
CA ASP A 526 15.10 2.81 -4.08
C ASP A 526 14.05 3.94 -4.11
N VAL A 527 14.36 5.06 -3.48
CA VAL A 527 13.55 6.28 -3.53
C VAL A 527 13.62 7.00 -4.87
N ASP A 528 14.67 6.77 -5.66
CA ASP A 528 14.70 7.05 -7.08
C ASP A 528 14.43 5.76 -7.88
N PRO A 529 13.16 5.47 -8.21
CA PRO A 529 12.76 4.14 -8.66
C PRO A 529 13.32 3.78 -10.04
N ARG A 530 13.69 2.50 -10.20
CA ARG A 530 14.05 1.91 -11.49
C ARG A 530 12.87 1.95 -12.48
N TYR A 531 11.67 1.61 -11.98
CA TYR A 531 10.41 1.63 -12.72
C TYR A 531 9.69 2.94 -12.41
N ALA A 532 10.03 3.97 -13.18
CA ALA A 532 9.68 5.34 -12.90
C ALA A 532 8.22 5.70 -13.24
N GLU A 533 7.49 4.83 -13.93
CA GLU A 533 6.19 5.10 -14.56
C GLU A 533 5.04 5.33 -13.58
N TYR A 534 5.12 4.83 -12.33
CA TYR A 534 4.02 5.00 -11.35
C TYR A 534 4.32 6.03 -10.29
N SER A 535 3.31 6.77 -9.84
CA SER A 535 3.43 7.83 -8.85
C SER A 535 3.38 7.30 -7.41
N LEU A 536 2.62 6.24 -7.14
CA LEU A 536 2.51 5.62 -5.82
C LEU A 536 3.52 4.48 -5.66
N GLN A 537 4.64 4.78 -5.02
CA GLN A 537 5.70 3.80 -4.75
C GLN A 537 6.19 3.92 -3.30
N THR A 538 6.64 2.79 -2.73
CA THR A 538 7.20 2.76 -1.37
C THR A 538 8.29 1.70 -1.24
N SER A 539 9.26 1.99 -0.38
CA SER A 539 10.31 1.07 0.07
C SER A 539 10.12 0.63 1.53
N ARG A 540 8.94 0.92 2.12
CA ARG A 540 8.62 0.57 3.50
C ARG A 540 7.90 -0.78 3.53
N ILE A 541 8.52 -1.79 4.13
CA ILE A 541 7.96 -3.14 4.29
C ILE A 541 6.55 -3.08 4.91
N GLY A 542 6.37 -2.28 5.97
CA GLY A 542 5.08 -2.14 6.65
C GLY A 542 3.95 -1.49 5.82
N ASP A 543 4.23 -0.97 4.62
CA ASP A 543 3.19 -0.49 3.71
C ASP A 543 2.56 -1.62 2.88
N PHE A 544 3.28 -2.75 2.71
CA PHE A 544 2.76 -3.97 2.12
C PHE A 544 2.41 -5.02 3.19
N TYR A 545 3.23 -5.17 4.22
CA TYR A 545 3.12 -6.26 5.19
C TYR A 545 2.80 -5.72 6.58
N TRP A 546 1.69 -4.98 6.67
CA TRP A 546 1.15 -4.51 7.94
C TRP A 546 0.54 -5.66 8.76
N SER A 547 0.47 -5.47 10.07
CA SER A 547 -0.14 -6.42 11.00
C SER A 547 -1.64 -6.55 10.74
N VAL A 548 -2.13 -7.77 10.61
CA VAL A 548 -3.56 -8.06 10.43
C VAL A 548 -4.05 -8.93 11.58
N ASN A 549 -5.23 -8.60 12.11
CA ASN A 549 -5.91 -9.40 13.15
C ASN A 549 -5.04 -9.70 14.38
N GLN A 550 -4.21 -8.73 14.78
CA GLN A 550 -3.38 -8.82 15.98
C GLN A 550 -3.97 -8.01 17.12
N THR A 551 -3.58 -8.32 18.35
CA THR A 551 -4.03 -7.64 19.57
C THR A 551 -2.83 -7.31 20.45
N ARG A 552 -2.88 -6.18 21.14
CA ARG A 552 -1.85 -5.72 22.07
C ARG A 552 -2.46 -5.22 23.37
N LEU A 553 -1.80 -5.51 24.49
CA LEU A 553 -2.20 -5.17 25.85
C LEU A 553 -1.37 -4.01 26.38
N TYR A 554 -2.04 -3.05 27.00
CA TYR A 554 -1.43 -1.96 27.75
C TYR A 554 -1.96 -1.99 29.19
N LEU A 555 -1.05 -2.13 30.16
CA LEU A 555 -1.42 -2.26 31.57
C LEU A 555 -1.03 -0.99 32.35
N GLN A 556 -1.91 -0.55 33.24
CA GLN A 556 -1.65 0.53 34.19
C GLN A 556 -2.25 0.20 35.55
N VAL A 557 -1.60 0.58 36.65
CA VAL A 557 -2.17 0.40 37.99
C VAL A 557 -3.45 1.22 38.15
N ALA A 558 -4.54 0.57 38.59
CA ALA A 558 -5.82 1.22 38.86
C ALA A 558 -5.86 1.84 40.28
N GLU A 559 -6.95 2.50 40.63
CA GLU A 559 -7.16 3.03 41.99
C GLU A 559 -7.43 1.91 43.01
N LYS A 560 -8.17 0.87 42.58
CA LYS A 560 -8.50 -0.28 43.42
C LYS A 560 -7.24 -1.10 43.74
N ALA A 561 -7.19 -1.63 44.97
CA ALA A 561 -6.08 -2.47 45.40
C ALA A 561 -5.93 -3.70 44.49
N ARG A 562 -4.68 -4.04 44.13
CA ARG A 562 -4.32 -5.20 43.28
C ARG A 562 -5.12 -5.27 41.97
N THR A 563 -5.44 -4.12 41.40
CA THR A 563 -6.21 -4.03 40.15
C THR A 563 -5.41 -3.27 39.11
N LEU A 564 -5.40 -3.79 37.88
CA LEU A 564 -4.83 -3.15 36.72
C LEU A 564 -5.94 -2.66 35.79
N GLN A 565 -5.82 -1.44 35.29
CA GLN A 565 -6.50 -1.00 34.09
C GLN A 565 -5.84 -1.66 32.89
N VAL A 566 -6.64 -2.37 32.10
CA VAL A 566 -6.25 -2.93 30.81
C VAL A 566 -6.82 -2.02 29.72
N ASP A 567 -5.98 -1.60 28.80
CA ASP A 567 -6.38 -1.05 27.49
C ASP A 567 -5.92 -2.02 26.39
N LEU A 568 -6.78 -2.29 25.41
CA LEU A 568 -6.55 -3.16 24.28
C LEU A 568 -6.45 -2.36 22.99
N GLU A 569 -5.55 -2.78 22.12
CA GLU A 569 -5.44 -2.31 20.74
C GLU A 569 -5.53 -3.50 19.79
N HIS A 570 -6.08 -3.28 18.58
CA HIS A 570 -6.14 -4.33 17.55
C HIS A 570 -5.92 -3.80 16.14
N THR A 571 -5.58 -4.72 15.24
CA THR A 571 -5.52 -4.48 13.79
C THR A 571 -6.51 -5.33 12.99
N ALA A 572 -7.45 -6.00 13.65
CA ALA A 572 -8.49 -6.80 13.01
C ALA A 572 -9.40 -5.96 12.09
N PRO A 573 -9.40 -6.21 10.76
CA PRO A 573 -10.40 -5.62 9.87
C PRO A 573 -11.77 -6.20 10.18
N ASN A 574 -12.82 -5.40 9.99
CA ASN A 574 -14.19 -5.78 10.34
C ASN A 574 -14.28 -6.30 11.80
N PHE A 575 -13.68 -5.58 12.74
CA PHE A 575 -13.67 -5.95 14.14
C PHE A 575 -15.09 -6.14 14.70
N SER A 576 -15.28 -7.18 15.51
CA SER A 576 -16.54 -7.48 16.19
C SER A 576 -16.44 -7.28 17.70
N HIS A 577 -15.49 -7.97 18.33
CA HIS A 577 -15.25 -7.98 19.76
C HIS A 577 -13.87 -8.57 20.07
N PHE A 578 -13.45 -8.44 21.33
CA PHE A 578 -12.35 -9.21 21.88
C PHE A 578 -12.86 -10.48 22.57
N LEU A 579 -12.07 -11.54 22.51
CA LEU A 579 -12.17 -12.63 23.47
C LEU A 579 -11.12 -12.42 24.55
N VAL A 580 -11.54 -12.45 25.80
CA VAL A 580 -10.67 -12.31 26.97
C VAL A 580 -10.82 -13.52 27.87
N ARG A 581 -9.74 -13.99 28.46
CA ARG A 581 -9.73 -15.06 29.46
C ARG A 581 -8.74 -14.73 30.57
N GLN A 582 -9.09 -15.12 31.78
CA GLN A 582 -8.23 -15.00 32.96
C GLN A 582 -7.96 -16.40 33.52
N ASP A 583 -6.70 -16.67 33.89
CA ASP A 583 -6.25 -17.85 34.65
C ASP A 583 -6.76 -19.20 34.10
N GLY A 584 -6.77 -19.37 32.78
CA GLY A 584 -7.22 -20.60 32.13
C GLY A 584 -8.73 -20.86 32.20
N GLY A 585 -9.54 -19.89 32.63
CA GLY A 585 -11.00 -19.97 32.68
C GLY A 585 -11.71 -20.04 31.31
N PRO A 586 -13.01 -19.80 31.23
CA PRO A 586 -13.69 -19.69 29.94
C PRO A 586 -13.33 -18.38 29.22
N TRP A 587 -13.32 -18.41 27.88
CA TRP A 587 -13.30 -17.20 27.08
C TRP A 587 -14.61 -16.43 27.26
N ARG A 588 -14.51 -15.11 27.46
CA ARG A 588 -15.65 -14.19 27.49
C ARG A 588 -15.54 -13.20 26.34
N GLU A 589 -16.68 -12.85 25.74
CA GLU A 589 -16.76 -11.71 24.83
C GLU A 589 -16.57 -10.41 25.62
N GLU A 590 -15.72 -9.55 25.11
CA GLU A 590 -15.47 -8.21 25.63
C GLU A 590 -15.60 -7.21 24.46
N ARG A 591 -16.52 -6.26 24.60
CA ARG A 591 -16.79 -5.25 23.56
C ARG A 591 -16.05 -3.96 23.83
N GLU A 592 -15.70 -3.71 25.08
CA GLU A 592 -14.94 -2.53 25.47
C GLU A 592 -13.44 -2.81 25.34
N ALA A 593 -12.72 -1.89 24.69
CA ALA A 593 -11.27 -1.96 24.63
C ALA A 593 -10.59 -1.64 25.96
N ARG A 594 -11.36 -1.36 27.02
CA ARG A 594 -10.86 -0.90 28.32
C ARG A 594 -11.65 -1.53 29.46
N PHE A 595 -10.97 -2.24 30.36
CA PHE A 595 -11.58 -2.86 31.54
C PHE A 595 -10.59 -3.04 32.70
N GLU A 596 -11.11 -3.28 33.90
CA GLU A 596 -10.29 -3.55 35.08
C GLU A 596 -10.03 -5.06 35.26
N TRP A 597 -8.80 -5.42 35.63
CA TRP A 597 -8.37 -6.77 35.97
C TRP A 597 -7.87 -6.80 37.41
N THR A 598 -8.68 -7.38 38.30
CA THR A 598 -8.31 -7.59 39.70
C THR A 598 -7.54 -8.90 39.84
N LEU A 599 -6.39 -8.84 40.50
CA LEU A 599 -5.43 -9.91 40.62
C LEU A 599 -5.55 -10.62 41.98
N ALA A 600 -5.49 -11.94 41.95
CA ALA A 600 -5.26 -12.75 43.14
C ALA A 600 -3.78 -12.69 43.56
N ALA A 601 -3.48 -13.10 44.79
CA ALA A 601 -2.09 -13.26 45.22
C ALA A 601 -1.45 -14.43 44.46
N GLY A 602 -0.20 -14.25 44.00
CA GLY A 602 0.52 -15.21 43.16
C GLY A 602 0.51 -14.82 41.69
N GLU A 603 0.68 -15.81 40.81
CA GLU A 603 0.70 -15.61 39.36
C GLU A 603 -0.73 -15.51 38.80
N ASN A 604 -0.93 -14.54 37.93
CA ASN A 604 -2.18 -14.32 37.22
C ASN A 604 -1.89 -14.21 35.72
N LEU A 605 -2.76 -14.76 34.89
CA LEU A 605 -2.65 -14.75 33.44
C LEU A 605 -3.86 -14.06 32.82
N LEU A 606 -3.59 -13.08 31.95
CA LEU A 606 -4.58 -12.49 31.07
C LEU A 606 -4.25 -12.87 29.62
N GLU A 607 -5.24 -13.39 28.91
CA GLU A 607 -5.17 -13.68 27.48
C GLU A 607 -6.25 -12.89 26.75
N ALA A 608 -5.89 -12.23 25.65
CA ALA A 608 -6.81 -11.44 24.84
C ALA A 608 -6.53 -11.65 23.34
N ARG A 609 -7.58 -11.63 22.52
CA ARG A 609 -7.46 -11.60 21.05
C ARG A 609 -8.69 -10.97 20.41
N ALA A 610 -8.48 -10.30 19.28
CA ALA A 610 -9.56 -9.76 18.47
C ALA A 610 -10.28 -10.87 17.68
N VAL A 611 -11.56 -10.63 17.42
CA VAL A 611 -12.40 -11.45 16.56
C VAL A 611 -13.07 -10.54 15.55
N ASN A 612 -12.99 -10.90 14.27
CA ASN A 612 -13.72 -10.17 13.24
C ASN A 612 -15.18 -10.63 13.14
N VAL A 613 -16.01 -9.90 12.39
CA VAL A 613 -17.43 -10.21 12.19
C VAL A 613 -17.69 -11.57 11.52
N PHE A 614 -16.67 -12.19 10.93
CA PHE A 614 -16.73 -13.53 10.33
C PHE A 614 -16.35 -14.64 11.31
N GLY A 615 -16.01 -14.29 12.56
CA GLY A 615 -15.58 -15.23 13.60
C GLY A 615 -14.12 -15.66 13.48
N LYS A 616 -13.32 -15.07 12.58
CA LYS A 616 -11.87 -15.33 12.54
C LYS A 616 -11.21 -14.71 13.76
N GLN A 617 -10.39 -15.51 14.42
CA GLN A 617 -9.76 -15.19 15.70
C GLN A 617 -8.28 -14.90 15.46
N GLY A 618 -7.81 -13.76 15.98
CA GLY A 618 -6.42 -13.35 15.88
C GLY A 618 -5.47 -14.10 16.81
N ARG A 619 -4.18 -13.76 16.74
CA ARG A 619 -3.17 -14.21 17.71
C ARG A 619 -3.56 -13.82 19.12
N ILE A 620 -3.34 -14.75 20.06
CA ILE A 620 -3.50 -14.49 21.49
C ILE A 620 -2.35 -13.60 21.97
N ALA A 621 -2.69 -12.44 22.52
CA ALA A 621 -1.81 -11.62 23.34
C ALA A 621 -1.92 -12.07 24.80
N LYS A 622 -0.80 -12.17 25.50
CA LYS A 622 -0.73 -12.65 26.89
C LYS A 622 0.02 -11.67 27.79
N ALA A 623 -0.47 -11.54 29.02
CA ALA A 623 0.24 -10.90 30.11
C ALA A 623 0.19 -11.81 31.36
N CYS A 624 1.36 -12.19 31.85
CA CYS A 624 1.52 -12.90 33.13
C CYS A 624 1.97 -11.88 34.19
N VAL A 625 1.22 -11.75 35.29
CA VAL A 625 1.52 -10.80 36.37
C VAL A 625 1.57 -11.53 37.71
N GLU A 626 2.68 -11.39 38.42
CA GLU A 626 2.80 -11.87 39.80
C GLU A 626 2.41 -10.74 40.78
N ALA A 627 1.38 -10.98 41.60
CA ALA A 627 0.89 -10.04 42.59
C ALA A 627 1.09 -10.55 44.03
N SER A 628 1.25 -9.63 44.99
CA SER A 628 1.47 -9.93 46.43
C SER A 628 0.19 -10.17 47.24
#